data_AF-A0A1Z1WS24-F1
#
_entry.id   AF-A0A1Z1WS24-F1
#
_cell.length_a   1.000
_cell.length_b   1.000
_cell.length_c   1.000
_cell.angle_alpha   90.00
_cell.angle_beta   90.00
_cell.angle_gamma   90.00
#
_symmetry.space_group_name_H-M   'P 1'
#
loop_
_entity.id
_entity.type
_entity.pdbx_description
1 polymer ?
#
loop_
_entity_poly.entity_id
_entity_poly.type
_entity_poly.pdbx_seq_one_letter_code
_entity_poly.pdbx_strand_id
1 'polypeptide(L)'
;MICSTAATTAAHLWPTGRRPHTFEVPGVDEWLTTIATGEAVGVTAESAGHSHPHPAVRYVPLTDAPSVTVHLVHPRVPRHPATAEFLDHIRLLLAGATRAGRP
;
A
#
# COMPACT_ATOMS: atom_id res chain seq x y z
N MET A 1 7.61 -1.22 -11.63
CA MET A 1 6.26 -0.99 -12.18
C MET A 1 5.45 -0.12 -11.23
N ILE A 2 4.58 0.76 -11.74
CA ILE A 2 3.74 1.67 -10.94
C ILE A 2 2.26 1.38 -11.26
N CYS A 3 1.45 1.15 -10.22
CA CYS A 3 -0.01 0.99 -10.37
C CYS A 3 -0.67 2.36 -10.61
N SER A 4 -1.48 2.51 -11.67
CA SER A 4 -2.08 3.80 -12.01
C SER A 4 -3.11 4.31 -11.00
N THR A 5 -3.73 3.42 -10.21
CA THR A 5 -4.88 3.75 -9.33
C THR A 5 -4.54 3.78 -7.85
N ALA A 6 -3.45 3.12 -7.43
CA ALA A 6 -3.09 2.97 -6.02
C ALA A 6 -1.58 3.02 -5.76
N ALA A 7 -0.80 3.61 -6.66
CA ALA A 7 0.64 3.71 -6.45
C ALA A 7 0.99 4.59 -5.25
N THR A 8 1.71 3.98 -4.32
CA THR A 8 2.41 4.66 -3.22
C THR A 8 3.90 4.87 -3.53
N THR A 9 4.33 4.45 -4.73
CA THR A 9 5.74 4.45 -5.15
C THR A 9 5.91 5.14 -6.50
N ALA A 10 6.98 5.93 -6.67
CA ALA A 10 7.29 6.60 -7.93
C ALA A 10 8.81 6.68 -8.16
N ALA A 11 9.25 6.77 -9.41
CA ALA A 11 10.68 6.73 -9.78
C ALA A 11 11.54 7.80 -9.08
N HIS A 12 10.97 8.94 -8.69
CA HIS A 12 11.67 10.01 -7.98
C HIS A 12 12.04 9.66 -6.53
N LEU A 13 11.47 8.58 -5.97
CA LEU A 13 11.86 8.05 -4.65
C LEU A 13 13.26 7.43 -4.66
N TRP A 14 13.82 7.14 -5.83
CA TRP A 14 15.18 6.62 -5.98
C TRP A 14 16.18 7.76 -6.17
N PRO A 15 17.40 7.64 -5.60
CA PRO A 15 18.48 8.59 -5.82
C PRO A 15 18.76 8.84 -7.30
N THR A 16 19.17 10.07 -7.62
CA THR A 16 19.59 10.44 -8.97
C THR A 16 20.70 9.51 -9.45
N GLY A 17 20.56 8.93 -10.64
CA GLY A 17 21.49 7.93 -11.20
C GLY A 17 21.19 6.47 -10.84
N ARG A 18 20.22 6.20 -9.95
CA ARG A 18 19.74 4.84 -9.60
C ARG A 18 18.23 4.66 -9.79
N ARG A 19 17.61 5.52 -10.60
CA ARG A 19 16.17 5.44 -10.87
C ARG A 19 15.88 4.24 -11.76
N PRO A 20 14.93 3.37 -11.40
CA PRO A 20 14.53 2.26 -12.25
C PRO A 20 13.79 2.77 -13.49
N HIS A 21 13.82 1.98 -14.56
CA HIS A 21 12.85 2.16 -15.64
C HIS A 21 11.47 1.75 -15.15
N THR A 22 10.48 2.60 -15.38
CA THR A 22 9.11 2.39 -14.91
C THR A 22 8.13 2.44 -16.07
N PHE A 23 7.12 1.59 -16.00
CA PHE A 23 5.93 1.64 -16.84
C PHE A 23 4.69 1.51 -15.95
N GLU A 24 3.57 1.98 -16.47
CA GLU A 24 2.27 1.95 -15.81
C GLU A 24 1.49 0.70 -16.19
N VAL A 25 0.69 0.21 -15.25
CA VAL A 25 -0.28 -0.86 -15.46
C VAL A 25 -1.65 -0.45 -14.94
N PRO A 26 -2.75 -1.03 -15.47
CA PRO A 26 -4.11 -0.57 -15.19
C PRO A 26 -4.56 -0.76 -13.74
N GLY A 27 -4.04 -1.78 -13.06
CA GLY A 27 -4.47 -2.16 -11.73
C GLY A 27 -3.52 -3.11 -11.04
N VAL A 28 -3.89 -3.52 -9.83
CA VAL A 28 -3.09 -4.44 -8.99
C VAL A 28 -3.06 -5.85 -9.57
N ASP A 29 -4.13 -6.32 -10.20
CA ASP A 29 -4.18 -7.68 -10.74
C ASP A 29 -3.29 -7.84 -11.98
N GLU A 30 -3.32 -6.86 -12.89
CA GLU A 30 -2.39 -6.82 -14.03
C GLU A 30 -0.95 -6.65 -13.56
N TRP A 31 -0.73 -5.83 -12.53
CA TRP A 31 0.57 -5.66 -11.89
C TRP A 31 1.11 -7.00 -11.36
N LEU A 32 0.30 -7.77 -10.64
CA LEU A 32 0.67 -9.10 -10.10
C LEU A 32 0.95 -10.09 -11.21
N THR A 33 0.14 -10.07 -12.27
CA THR A 33 0.29 -10.97 -13.42
C THR A 33 1.64 -10.75 -14.11
N THR A 34 2.03 -9.50 -14.37
CA THR A 34 3.33 -9.19 -15.00
C THR A 34 4.53 -9.51 -14.08
N ILE A 35 4.36 -9.46 -12.76
CA ILE A 35 5.41 -9.94 -11.84
C ILE A 35 5.50 -11.47 -11.89
N ALA A 36 4.36 -12.16 -11.93
CA ALA A 36 4.29 -13.62 -11.98
C ALA A 36 4.89 -14.21 -13.26
N THR A 37 4.86 -13.48 -14.38
CA THR A 37 5.56 -13.88 -15.64
C THR A 37 7.07 -13.69 -15.57
N GLY A 38 7.60 -13.07 -14.51
CA GLY A 38 9.03 -12.78 -14.35
C GLY A 38 9.52 -11.60 -15.18
N GLU A 39 8.62 -10.83 -15.80
CA GLU A 39 8.97 -9.72 -16.68
C GLU A 39 9.33 -8.44 -15.91
N ALA A 40 8.88 -8.31 -14.66
CA ALA A 40 9.11 -7.11 -13.86
C ALA A 40 9.15 -7.40 -12.36
N VAL A 41 9.67 -6.41 -11.63
CA VAL A 41 9.52 -6.29 -10.17
C VAL A 41 8.71 -5.04 -9.82
N GLY A 42 8.10 -5.09 -8.64
CA GLY A 42 7.31 -3.99 -8.11
C GLY A 42 7.59 -3.75 -6.63
N VAL A 43 7.34 -2.52 -6.19
CA VAL A 43 7.34 -2.14 -4.79
C VAL A 43 5.92 -1.74 -4.44
N THR A 44 5.43 -2.17 -3.29
CA THR A 44 4.07 -1.89 -2.83
C THR A 44 4.04 -1.81 -1.30
N ALA A 45 2.96 -1.25 -0.76
CA ALA A 45 2.70 -1.32 0.67
C ALA A 45 2.38 -2.77 1.07
N GLU A 46 2.74 -3.16 2.29
CA GLU A 46 2.49 -4.51 2.82
C GLU A 46 1.01 -4.93 2.72
N SER A 47 0.08 -3.99 2.88
CA SER A 47 -1.36 -4.25 2.78
C SER A 47 -1.78 -4.80 1.40
N ALA A 48 -1.12 -4.39 0.32
CA ALA A 48 -1.46 -4.86 -1.02
C ALA A 48 -1.23 -6.37 -1.15
N GLY A 49 -0.15 -6.89 -0.56
CA GLY A 49 0.14 -8.34 -0.57
C GLY A 49 -0.82 -9.16 0.28
N HIS A 50 -1.44 -8.55 1.29
CA HIS A 50 -2.49 -9.17 2.10
C HIS A 50 -3.85 -9.15 1.39
N SER A 51 -4.18 -8.05 0.71
CA SER A 51 -5.47 -7.89 0.02
C SER A 51 -5.54 -8.64 -1.31
N HIS A 52 -4.43 -8.71 -2.05
CA HIS A 52 -4.34 -9.35 -3.37
C HIS A 52 -3.17 -10.34 -3.40
N PRO A 53 -3.21 -11.43 -2.62
CA PRO A 53 -2.15 -12.42 -2.65
C PRO A 53 -2.14 -13.15 -4.00
N HIS A 54 -0.94 -13.33 -4.57
CA HIS A 54 -0.76 -14.10 -5.80
C HIS A 54 0.24 -15.24 -5.57
N PRO A 55 -0.12 -16.50 -5.85
CA PRO A 55 0.69 -17.67 -5.45
C PRO A 55 2.07 -17.73 -6.11
N ALA A 56 2.21 -17.15 -7.30
CA ALA A 56 3.49 -17.08 -8.01
C ALA A 56 4.34 -15.85 -7.64
N VAL A 57 3.87 -14.98 -6.74
CA VAL A 57 4.59 -13.76 -6.34
C VAL A 57 5.14 -13.93 -4.93
N ARG A 58 6.44 -13.68 -4.77
CA ARG A 58 7.09 -13.65 -3.46
C ARG A 58 7.23 -12.21 -2.97
N TYR A 59 6.71 -11.94 -1.78
CA TYR A 59 6.88 -10.66 -1.10
C TYR A 59 8.17 -10.64 -0.28
N VAL A 60 8.96 -9.57 -0.42
CA VAL A 60 10.21 -9.37 0.31
C VAL A 60 10.12 -8.02 1.04
N PRO A 61 10.35 -7.98 2.37
CA PRO A 61 10.27 -6.74 3.12
C PRO A 61 11.43 -5.79 2.75
N LEU A 62 11.10 -4.50 2.58
CA LEU A 62 12.10 -3.43 2.43
C LEU A 62 12.37 -2.81 3.80
N THR A 63 13.59 -2.97 4.30
CA THR A 63 13.97 -2.54 5.67
C THR A 63 14.58 -1.15 5.73
N ASP A 64 15.00 -0.60 4.59
CA ASP A 64 15.62 0.71 4.43
C ASP A 64 14.68 1.77 3.82
N ALA A 65 13.39 1.42 3.67
CA ALA A 65 12.37 2.32 3.17
C ALA A 65 11.57 2.97 4.32
N PRO A 66 11.17 4.24 4.19
CA PRO A 66 10.26 4.87 5.14
C PRO A 66 8.89 4.17 5.12
N SER A 67 8.21 4.15 6.26
CA SER A 67 6.86 3.58 6.37
C SER A 67 5.83 4.35 5.54
N VAL A 68 4.89 3.63 4.94
CA VAL A 68 3.74 4.22 4.25
C VAL A 68 2.73 4.70 5.28
N THR A 69 2.47 6.01 5.34
CA THR A 69 1.50 6.60 6.27
C THR A 69 0.07 6.47 5.73
N VAL A 70 -0.84 5.96 6.57
CA VAL A 70 -2.28 5.84 6.23
C VAL A 70 -3.06 6.91 6.99
N HIS A 71 -3.88 7.68 6.28
CA HIS A 71 -4.75 8.70 6.85
C HIS A 71 -6.22 8.30 6.74
N LEU A 72 -6.96 8.39 7.85
CA LEU A 72 -8.41 8.30 7.85
C LEU A 72 -9.01 9.68 7.58
N VAL A 73 -9.79 9.81 6.50
CA VAL A 73 -10.52 11.03 6.18
C VAL A 73 -12.02 10.75 6.26
N HIS A 74 -12.75 11.62 6.94
CA HIS A 74 -14.21 11.55 7.02
C HIS A 74 -14.82 12.93 6.71
N PRO A 75 -16.07 12.99 6.21
CA PRO A 75 -16.77 14.24 6.00
C PRO A 75 -16.90 15.04 7.30
N ARG A 76 -16.79 16.38 7.20
CA ARG A 76 -17.02 17.29 8.34
C ARG A 76 -18.45 17.21 8.86
N VAL A 77 -19.41 17.02 7.97
CA VAL A 77 -20.83 16.80 8.29
C VAL A 77 -21.14 15.33 8.05
N PRO A 78 -21.44 14.54 9.11
CA PRO A 78 -21.80 13.14 8.99
C PRO A 78 -23.04 12.96 8.11
N ARG A 79 -22.96 12.04 7.14
CA ARG A 79 -24.10 11.65 6.30
C ARG A 79 -24.85 10.43 6.83
N HIS A 80 -24.26 9.74 7.82
CA HIS A 80 -24.81 8.54 8.43
C HIS A 80 -24.78 8.65 9.95
N PRO A 81 -25.85 8.28 10.68
CA PRO A 81 -25.91 8.41 12.14
C PRO A 81 -24.79 7.63 12.86
N ALA A 82 -24.36 6.49 12.30
CA ALA A 82 -23.28 5.67 12.87
C ALA A 82 -21.85 6.19 12.59
N THR A 83 -21.65 7.36 11.97
CA THR A 83 -20.29 7.87 11.70
C THR A 83 -19.46 8.05 12.98
N ALA A 84 -20.07 8.53 14.06
CA ALA A 84 -19.35 8.72 15.33
C ALA A 84 -18.88 7.37 15.92
N GLU A 85 -19.79 6.39 15.98
CA GLU A 85 -19.49 5.04 16.46
C GLU A 85 -18.40 4.35 15.63
N PHE A 86 -18.46 4.50 14.29
CA PHE A 86 -17.44 3.97 13.40
C PHE A 86 -16.05 4.59 13.64
N LEU A 87 -15.99 5.91 13.84
CA LEU A 87 -14.72 6.60 14.14
C LEU A 87 -14.16 6.16 15.51
N ASP A 88 -15.00 5.99 16.51
CA ASP A 88 -14.57 5.49 17.82
C ASP A 88 -14.07 4.05 17.74
N HIS A 89 -14.75 3.19 16.97
CA HIS A 89 -14.29 1.83 16.72
C HIS A 89 -12.91 1.80 16.03
N ILE A 90 -12.70 2.61 15.00
CA ILE A 90 -11.39 2.71 14.32
C ILE A 90 -10.31 3.20 15.30
N ARG A 91 -10.59 4.22 16.12
CA ARG A 91 -9.61 4.72 17.10
C ARG A 91 -9.18 3.64 18.08
N LEU A 92 -10.12 2.83 18.56
CA LEU A 92 -9.83 1.70 19.45
C LEU A 92 -8.97 0.64 18.76
N LEU A 93 -9.33 0.27 17.51
CA LEU A 93 -8.60 -0.70 16.71
C LEU A 93 -7.15 -0.22 16.44
N LEU A 94 -6.97 1.05 16.08
CA LEU A 94 -5.66 1.64 15.83
C LEU A 94 -4.82 1.79 17.09
N ALA A 95 -5.42 2.12 18.24
CA ALA A 95 -4.72 2.16 19.52
C ALA A 95 -4.17 0.78 19.92
N GLY A 96 -4.89 -0.30 19.58
CA GLY A 96 -4.43 -1.67 19.71
C GLY A 96 -3.29 -2.02 18.74
N ALA A 97 -3.43 -1.64 17.46
CA ALA A 97 -2.42 -1.89 16.43
C ALA A 97 -1.09 -1.17 16.69
N THR A 98 -1.14 0.06 17.21
CA THR A 98 0.08 0.84 17.53
C THR A 98 0.87 0.20 18.68
N ARG A 99 0.19 -0.54 19.57
CA ARG A 99 0.82 -1.28 20.68
C ARG A 99 1.46 -2.58 20.21
N ALA A 100 0.92 -3.21 19.16
CA ALA A 100 1.45 -4.43 18.56
C ALA A 100 2.59 -4.17 17.55
N GLY A 101 2.61 -3.00 16.91
CA GLY A 101 3.62 -2.62 15.90
C GLY A 101 4.88 -1.95 16.45
N ARG A 102 5.15 -1.99 17.76
CA ARG A 102 6.39 -1.47 18.34
C ARG A 102 7.44 -2.60 18.34
N PRO A 103 8.62 -2.43 17.72
CA PRO A 103 9.69 -3.41 17.79
C PRO A 103 10.19 -3.61 19.23
#